data_AF-F2BEV3-F1
#
_entry.id   AF-F2BEV3-F1
#
_cell.length_a   1.000
_cell.length_b   1.000
_cell.length_c   1.000
_cell.angle_alpha   90.00
_cell.angle_beta   90.00
_cell.angle_gamma   90.00
#
_symmetry.space_group_name_H-M   'P 1'
#
loop_
_entity.id
_entity.type
_entity.pdbx_description
1 polymer ?
#
loop_
_entity_poly.entity_id
_entity_poly.type
_entity_poly.pdbx_seq_one_letter_code
_entity_poly.pdbx_strand_id
1 'polypeptide(L)'
;MPQYHPKPVCQLDENGLYFGQTQADPDLLGEGWLLPARCIDTDPPELSDGQCARWNGTGWDILPDHRGQTAYRTDTGQLETVTAAGALSDGLTLIPPPTARHTWQHGAWTLTPEAQAEILEEARAERLTQAARAAQAFIDTAAGLAEVPEFEIQTWSIQAAEAAAWEADRTAATPVLDTIAAARGIGREALIKKAAKKAKAYTLLTARTAGERQRIEAQIRAAEDMAALAAVEIRYTLPEAV
;
A
#
# COMPACT_ATOMS: atom_id res chain seq x y z
N MET A 1 1.92 -31.86 -70.60
CA MET A 1 2.66 -31.40 -69.41
C MET A 1 2.11 -32.18 -68.23
N PRO A 2 2.91 -32.91 -67.44
CA PRO A 2 2.45 -33.40 -66.15
C PRO A 2 1.94 -32.20 -65.34
N GLN A 3 0.78 -32.35 -64.73
CA GLN A 3 0.09 -31.27 -64.05
C GLN A 3 0.86 -30.95 -62.76
N TYR A 4 1.31 -29.70 -62.62
CA TYR A 4 2.02 -29.23 -61.44
C TYR A 4 1.06 -29.21 -60.25
N HIS A 5 1.34 -30.06 -59.26
CA HIS A 5 0.55 -30.21 -58.05
C HIS A 5 1.52 -30.19 -56.87
N PRO A 6 1.75 -29.05 -56.22
CA PRO A 6 2.60 -28.99 -55.05
C PRO A 6 1.94 -29.67 -53.85
N LYS A 7 2.75 -30.19 -52.93
CA LYS A 7 2.29 -30.86 -51.70
C LYS A 7 2.48 -29.94 -50.49
N PRO A 8 1.46 -29.77 -49.62
CA PRO A 8 1.65 -29.07 -48.36
C PRO A 8 2.59 -29.86 -47.44
N VAL A 9 3.58 -29.18 -46.88
CA VAL A 9 4.56 -29.73 -45.93
C VAL A 9 4.71 -28.79 -44.74
N CYS A 10 5.07 -29.33 -43.58
CA CYS A 10 5.19 -28.55 -42.35
C CYS A 10 6.56 -27.88 -42.29
N GLN A 11 6.58 -26.56 -42.11
CA GLN A 11 7.79 -25.76 -41.93
C GLN A 11 8.12 -25.63 -40.44
N LEU A 12 9.39 -25.82 -40.11
CA LEU A 12 9.94 -25.66 -38.76
C LEU A 12 10.78 -24.39 -38.65
N ASP A 13 10.80 -23.79 -37.46
CA ASP A 13 11.73 -22.72 -37.10
C ASP A 13 13.15 -23.26 -36.82
N GLU A 14 14.06 -22.39 -36.37
CA GLU A 14 15.43 -22.79 -36.03
C GLU A 14 15.54 -23.71 -34.81
N ASN A 15 14.51 -23.78 -33.98
CA ASN A 15 14.42 -24.60 -32.78
C ASN A 15 13.63 -25.90 -33.03
N GLY A 16 13.21 -26.16 -34.27
CA GLY A 16 12.41 -27.33 -34.63
C GLY A 16 10.94 -27.22 -34.23
N LEU A 17 10.45 -26.01 -33.92
CA LEU A 17 9.04 -25.76 -33.62
C LEU A 17 8.25 -25.56 -34.91
N TYR A 18 7.01 -26.04 -34.91
CA TYR A 18 6.08 -25.82 -36.00
C TYR A 18 5.83 -24.32 -36.23
N PHE A 19 6.13 -23.84 -37.43
CA PHE A 19 5.93 -22.46 -37.85
C PHE A 19 4.65 -22.29 -38.69
N GLY A 20 4.37 -23.27 -39.57
CA GLY A 20 3.23 -23.24 -40.47
C GLY A 20 3.36 -24.27 -41.60
N GLN A 21 2.49 -24.19 -42.59
CA GLN A 21 2.60 -25.02 -43.80
C GLN A 21 3.16 -24.21 -44.97
N THR A 22 3.96 -24.88 -45.80
CA THR A 22 4.44 -24.37 -47.10
C THR A 22 4.28 -25.46 -48.15
N GLN A 23 4.72 -25.21 -49.38
CA GLN A 23 4.58 -26.11 -50.52
C GLN A 23 5.91 -26.75 -50.89
N ALA A 24 5.90 -28.06 -51.15
CA ALA A 24 6.99 -28.80 -51.75
C ALA A 24 6.67 -29.10 -53.22
N ASP A 25 7.66 -28.91 -54.09
CA ASP A 25 7.52 -29.17 -55.52
C ASP A 25 7.77 -30.66 -55.82
N PRO A 26 7.09 -31.25 -56.81
CA PRO A 26 7.44 -32.59 -57.27
C PRO A 26 8.86 -32.60 -57.87
N ASP A 27 9.66 -33.61 -57.54
CA ASP A 27 10.96 -33.80 -58.18
C ASP A 27 10.72 -34.28 -59.63
N LEU A 28 11.04 -33.41 -60.60
CA LEU A 28 10.84 -33.71 -62.02
C LEU A 28 11.93 -34.62 -62.61
N LEU A 29 13.02 -34.83 -61.87
CA LEU A 29 14.18 -35.62 -62.30
C LEU A 29 14.29 -36.97 -61.56
N GLY A 30 13.51 -37.15 -60.49
CA GLY A 30 13.49 -38.35 -59.65
C GLY A 30 12.07 -38.76 -59.25
N GLU A 31 11.96 -39.68 -58.29
CA GLU A 31 10.71 -40.03 -57.62
C GLU A 31 10.66 -39.33 -56.26
N GLY A 32 9.71 -38.42 -56.04
CA GLY A 32 9.50 -37.79 -54.72
C GLY A 32 9.19 -36.28 -54.75
N TRP A 33 9.47 -35.62 -53.63
CA TRP A 33 9.19 -34.20 -53.39
C TRP A 33 10.47 -33.46 -53.00
N LEU A 34 10.64 -32.26 -53.56
CA LEU A 34 11.69 -31.32 -53.21
C LEU A 34 11.27 -30.55 -51.96
N LEU A 35 11.69 -31.05 -50.78
CA LEU A 35 11.39 -30.39 -49.51
C LEU A 35 12.20 -29.10 -49.36
N PRO A 36 11.55 -27.95 -49.11
CA PRO A 36 12.25 -26.73 -48.72
C PRO A 36 13.05 -26.93 -47.42
N ALA A 37 14.03 -26.06 -47.18
CA ALA A 37 14.83 -26.12 -45.96
C ALA A 37 13.93 -26.09 -44.71
N ARG A 38 14.27 -26.93 -43.73
CA ARG A 38 13.53 -27.08 -42.46
C ARG A 38 12.06 -27.46 -42.64
N CYS A 39 11.71 -28.13 -43.73
CA CYS A 39 10.39 -28.72 -43.90
C CYS A 39 10.41 -30.23 -43.68
N ILE A 40 9.29 -30.74 -43.15
CA ILE A 40 9.04 -32.16 -42.95
C ILE A 40 7.71 -32.55 -43.58
N ASP A 41 7.68 -33.73 -44.17
CA ASP A 41 6.50 -34.29 -44.83
C ASP A 41 5.64 -35.05 -43.81
N THR A 42 4.82 -34.30 -43.07
CA THR A 42 3.87 -34.82 -42.07
C THR A 42 2.66 -33.91 -42.00
N ASP A 43 1.55 -34.42 -41.46
CA ASP A 43 0.37 -33.61 -41.15
C ASP A 43 0.69 -32.59 -40.04
N PRO A 44 0.08 -31.39 -40.08
CA PRO A 44 0.30 -30.35 -39.08
C PRO A 44 -0.21 -30.81 -37.69
N PRO A 45 0.38 -30.30 -36.60
CA PRO A 45 -0.06 -30.60 -35.25
C PRO A 45 -1.42 -29.96 -34.96
N GLU A 46 -2.25 -30.63 -34.15
CA GLU A 46 -3.44 -30.03 -33.56
C GLU A 46 -3.04 -29.20 -32.33
N LEU A 47 -3.19 -27.87 -32.41
CA LEU A 47 -2.78 -26.91 -31.37
C LEU A 47 -3.99 -26.15 -30.82
N SER A 48 -4.02 -25.95 -29.50
CA SER A 48 -4.92 -25.00 -28.82
C SER A 48 -4.19 -23.70 -28.45
N ASP A 49 -4.95 -22.69 -28.01
CA ASP A 49 -4.39 -21.42 -27.54
C ASP A 49 -3.33 -21.65 -26.43
N GLY A 50 -2.18 -21.00 -26.58
CA GLY A 50 -1.06 -21.13 -25.64
C GLY A 50 -0.28 -22.44 -25.76
N GLN A 51 -0.33 -23.11 -26.91
CA GLN A 51 0.49 -24.29 -27.22
C GLN A 51 1.34 -24.08 -28.48
N CYS A 52 2.46 -24.78 -28.53
CA CYS A 52 3.26 -24.97 -29.73
C CYS A 52 3.65 -26.45 -29.86
N ALA A 53 4.15 -26.85 -31.01
CA ALA A 53 4.60 -28.21 -31.25
C ALA A 53 6.06 -28.24 -31.66
N ARG A 54 6.83 -29.17 -31.09
CA ARG A 54 8.21 -29.46 -31.51
C ARG A 54 8.27 -30.80 -32.23
N TRP A 55 8.95 -30.86 -33.36
CA TRP A 55 9.18 -32.13 -34.05
C TRP A 55 10.25 -32.95 -33.33
N ASN A 56 9.94 -34.20 -32.98
CA ASN A 56 10.87 -35.10 -32.27
C ASN A 56 11.54 -36.15 -33.18
N GLY A 57 11.30 -36.08 -34.49
CA GLY A 57 11.80 -37.05 -35.49
C GLY A 57 10.77 -38.10 -35.89
N THR A 58 9.76 -38.36 -35.05
CA THR A 58 8.70 -39.36 -35.31
C THR A 58 7.29 -38.79 -35.19
N GLY A 59 7.12 -37.69 -34.44
CA GLY A 59 5.84 -37.03 -34.20
C GLY A 59 6.02 -35.66 -33.55
N TRP A 60 4.90 -35.08 -33.11
CA TRP A 60 4.83 -33.76 -32.49
C TRP A 60 4.77 -33.85 -30.97
N ASP A 61 5.74 -33.21 -30.29
CA ASP A 61 5.66 -32.93 -28.86
C ASP A 61 4.88 -31.62 -28.65
N ILE A 62 3.69 -31.69 -28.06
CA ILE A 62 2.91 -30.49 -27.72
C ILE A 62 3.45 -29.88 -26.43
N LEU A 63 3.82 -28.61 -26.50
CA LEU A 63 4.47 -27.85 -25.44
C LEU A 63 3.63 -26.62 -25.09
N PRO A 64 3.61 -26.19 -23.82
CA PRO A 64 3.09 -24.87 -23.46
C PRO A 64 3.85 -23.77 -24.21
N ASP A 65 3.14 -22.72 -24.60
CA ASP A 65 3.73 -21.54 -25.22
C ASP A 65 3.38 -20.30 -24.39
N HIS A 66 4.33 -19.92 -23.53
CA HIS A 66 4.25 -18.71 -22.71
C HIS A 66 5.03 -17.55 -23.34
N ARG A 67 5.57 -17.70 -24.57
CA ARG A 67 6.43 -16.69 -25.18
C ARG A 67 5.73 -15.34 -25.30
N GLY A 68 6.48 -14.26 -25.08
CA GLY A 68 5.97 -12.89 -25.05
C GLY A 68 5.21 -12.50 -23.78
N GLN A 69 4.89 -13.46 -22.91
CA GLN A 69 4.28 -13.15 -21.60
C GLN A 69 5.34 -12.65 -20.61
N THR A 70 4.88 -11.88 -19.62
CA THR A 70 5.71 -11.46 -18.49
C THR A 70 5.70 -12.52 -17.40
N ALA A 71 6.86 -13.07 -17.11
CA ALA A 71 7.12 -13.90 -15.95
C ALA A 71 7.88 -13.11 -14.88
N TYR A 72 7.92 -13.65 -13.67
CA TYR A 72 8.59 -13.08 -12.50
C TYR A 72 9.56 -14.10 -11.95
N ARG A 73 10.78 -13.66 -11.68
CA ARG A 73 11.77 -14.47 -10.98
C ARG A 73 11.33 -14.75 -9.55
N THR A 74 11.30 -16.02 -9.16
CA THR A 74 10.80 -16.44 -7.85
C THR A 74 11.72 -16.01 -6.70
N ASP A 75 13.02 -15.87 -6.95
CA ASP A 75 14.01 -15.46 -5.95
C ASP A 75 14.07 -13.93 -5.68
N THR A 76 13.60 -13.11 -6.62
CA THR A 76 13.78 -11.65 -6.59
C THR A 76 12.53 -10.85 -6.92
N GLY A 77 11.51 -11.47 -7.51
CA GLY A 77 10.33 -10.79 -8.05
C GLY A 77 10.59 -9.98 -9.32
N GLN A 78 11.79 -10.05 -9.91
CA GLN A 78 12.12 -9.30 -11.12
C GLN A 78 11.35 -9.81 -12.34
N LEU A 79 10.89 -8.87 -13.16
CA LEU A 79 10.19 -9.18 -14.40
C LEU A 79 11.15 -9.74 -15.46
N GLU A 80 10.69 -10.75 -16.19
CA GLU A 80 11.38 -11.37 -17.32
C GLU A 80 10.37 -11.66 -18.42
N THR A 81 10.75 -11.43 -19.68
CA THR A 81 9.92 -11.82 -20.82
C THR A 81 10.24 -13.26 -21.19
N VAL A 82 9.23 -14.11 -21.28
CA VAL A 82 9.43 -15.48 -21.72
C VAL A 82 9.77 -15.48 -23.21
N THR A 83 10.91 -16.05 -23.58
CA THR A 83 11.37 -16.12 -24.97
C THR A 83 11.42 -17.55 -25.51
N ALA A 84 11.53 -18.54 -24.62
CA ALA A 84 11.56 -19.95 -24.98
C ALA A 84 10.16 -20.58 -24.94
N ALA A 85 9.91 -21.50 -25.87
CA ALA A 85 8.75 -22.37 -25.86
C ALA A 85 8.95 -23.52 -24.87
N GLY A 86 7.86 -24.01 -24.28
CA GLY A 86 7.88 -25.06 -23.28
C GLY A 86 7.43 -24.59 -21.90
N ALA A 87 7.59 -25.49 -20.93
CA ALA A 87 7.36 -25.18 -19.53
C ALA A 87 8.28 -24.03 -19.08
N LEU A 88 7.76 -23.17 -18.20
CA LEU A 88 8.55 -22.16 -17.53
C LEU A 88 9.69 -22.83 -16.76
N SER A 89 10.85 -22.16 -16.70
CA SER A 89 11.95 -22.62 -15.86
C SER A 89 11.56 -22.59 -14.38
N ASP A 90 12.14 -23.46 -13.57
CA ASP A 90 11.84 -23.59 -12.13
C ASP A 90 12.03 -22.28 -11.33
N GLY A 91 12.78 -21.31 -11.89
CA GLY A 91 12.99 -19.99 -11.31
C GLY A 91 11.97 -18.92 -11.70
N LEU A 92 10.94 -19.25 -12.50
CA LEU A 92 9.98 -18.30 -13.04
C LEU A 92 8.53 -18.66 -12.67
N THR A 93 7.70 -17.63 -12.50
CA THR A 93 6.25 -17.75 -12.30
C THR A 93 5.52 -16.68 -13.09
N LEU A 94 4.32 -16.98 -13.60
CA LEU A 94 3.46 -15.96 -14.22
C LEU A 94 2.62 -15.20 -13.17
N ILE A 95 2.69 -15.61 -11.91
CA ILE A 95 1.98 -14.95 -10.81
C ILE A 95 2.81 -13.73 -10.39
N PRO A 96 2.26 -12.50 -10.44
CA PRO A 96 2.98 -11.31 -9.99
C PRO A 96 3.13 -11.29 -8.45
N PRO A 97 4.26 -10.82 -7.91
CA PRO A 97 4.36 -10.53 -6.48
C PRO A 97 3.39 -9.38 -6.11
N PRO A 98 2.55 -9.52 -5.07
CA PRO A 98 1.63 -8.45 -4.67
C PRO A 98 2.34 -7.17 -4.25
N THR A 99 3.50 -7.30 -3.58
CA THR A 99 4.40 -6.18 -3.23
C THR A 99 5.84 -6.64 -3.26
N ALA A 100 6.80 -5.71 -3.31
CA ALA A 100 8.23 -6.00 -3.23
C ALA A 100 8.68 -6.67 -1.91
N ARG A 101 7.81 -6.72 -0.89
CA ARG A 101 8.08 -7.41 0.39
C ARG A 101 7.71 -8.89 0.36
N HIS A 102 7.01 -9.36 -0.68
CA HIS A 102 6.66 -10.76 -0.81
C HIS A 102 7.84 -11.58 -1.34
N THR A 103 7.98 -12.78 -0.81
CA THR A 103 8.98 -13.77 -1.23
C THR A 103 8.28 -15.01 -1.75
N TRP A 104 8.84 -15.68 -2.75
CA TRP A 104 8.24 -16.91 -3.28
C TRP A 104 8.53 -18.08 -2.35
N GLN A 105 7.49 -18.69 -1.78
CA GLN A 105 7.60 -19.86 -0.91
C GLN A 105 6.48 -20.85 -1.23
N HIS A 106 6.82 -22.14 -1.33
CA HIS A 106 5.86 -23.22 -1.57
C HIS A 106 4.90 -22.99 -2.76
N GLY A 107 5.40 -22.35 -3.84
CA GLY A 107 4.60 -22.09 -5.04
C GLY A 107 3.69 -20.86 -4.95
N ALA A 108 3.86 -19.99 -3.95
CA ALA A 108 3.08 -18.77 -3.81
C ALA A 108 3.90 -17.61 -3.23
N TRP A 109 3.51 -16.38 -3.54
CA TRP A 109 4.07 -15.18 -2.92
C TRP A 109 3.57 -15.03 -1.48
N THR A 110 4.49 -15.07 -0.52
CA THR A 110 4.21 -14.99 0.92
C THR A 110 5.09 -13.93 1.58
N LEU A 111 4.53 -13.16 2.52
CA LEU A 111 5.32 -12.28 3.38
C LEU A 111 6.03 -13.10 4.44
N THR A 112 7.31 -12.84 4.68
CA THR A 112 8.02 -13.45 5.81
C THR A 112 7.53 -12.88 7.14
N PRO A 113 7.70 -13.59 8.27
CA PRO A 113 7.36 -13.05 9.59
C PRO A 113 8.05 -11.70 9.88
N GLU A 114 9.29 -11.51 9.41
CA GLU A 114 10.04 -10.27 9.56
C GLU A 114 9.38 -9.15 8.75
N ALA A 115 9.03 -9.40 7.49
CA ALA A 115 8.34 -8.42 6.65
C ALA A 115 6.96 -8.06 7.22
N GLN A 116 6.24 -9.02 7.80
CA GLN A 116 4.95 -8.78 8.48
C GLN A 116 5.13 -7.89 9.72
N ALA A 117 6.18 -8.13 10.52
CA ALA A 117 6.50 -7.32 11.68
C ALA A 117 6.88 -5.88 11.30
N GLU A 118 7.69 -5.70 10.25
CA GLU A 118 8.04 -4.37 9.72
C GLU A 118 6.80 -3.61 9.23
N ILE A 119 5.92 -4.27 8.46
CA ILE A 119 4.64 -3.69 8.02
C ILE A 119 3.81 -3.23 9.22
N LEU A 120 3.72 -4.04 10.27
CA LEU A 120 2.96 -3.71 11.46
C LEU A 120 3.55 -2.52 12.22
N GLU A 121 4.88 -2.46 12.37
CA GLU A 121 5.55 -1.33 13.03
C GLU A 121 5.38 -0.01 12.25
N GLU A 122 5.50 -0.04 10.92
CA GLU A 122 5.18 1.11 10.06
C GLU A 122 3.74 1.57 10.26
N ALA A 123 2.79 0.63 10.27
CA ALA A 123 1.37 0.94 10.47
C ALA A 123 1.10 1.51 11.87
N ARG A 124 1.75 0.98 12.92
CA ARG A 124 1.65 1.52 14.29
C ARG A 124 2.18 2.95 14.34
N ALA A 125 3.32 3.24 13.71
CA ALA A 125 3.90 4.58 13.69
C ALA A 125 2.96 5.61 13.00
N GLU A 126 2.34 5.23 11.88
CA GLU A 126 1.35 6.09 11.22
C GLU A 126 0.12 6.31 12.11
N ARG A 127 -0.40 5.25 12.74
CA ARG A 127 -1.54 5.35 13.66
C ARG A 127 -1.25 6.23 14.88
N LEU A 128 -0.03 6.19 15.44
CA LEU A 128 0.38 7.08 16.52
C LEU A 128 0.37 8.55 16.07
N THR A 129 0.86 8.81 14.85
CA THR A 129 0.83 10.15 14.25
C THR A 129 -0.60 10.62 14.02
N GLN A 130 -1.48 9.75 13.53
CA GLN A 130 -2.90 10.02 13.36
C GLN A 130 -3.57 10.37 14.71
N ALA A 131 -3.28 9.62 15.77
CA ALA A 131 -3.80 9.89 17.11
C ALA A 131 -3.34 11.25 17.63
N ALA A 132 -2.06 11.58 17.50
CA ALA A 132 -1.54 12.88 17.90
C ALA A 132 -2.19 14.05 17.14
N ARG A 133 -2.33 13.94 15.81
CA ARG A 133 -3.01 14.94 14.97
C ARG A 133 -4.48 15.10 15.35
N ALA A 134 -5.20 14.00 15.54
CA ALA A 134 -6.61 14.02 15.91
C ALA A 134 -6.84 14.62 17.31
N ALA A 135 -5.94 14.36 18.27
CA ALA A 135 -5.99 14.98 19.60
C ALA A 135 -5.84 16.51 19.52
N GLN A 136 -4.87 16.99 18.74
CA GLN A 136 -4.66 18.43 18.55
C GLN A 136 -5.86 19.08 17.88
N ALA A 137 -6.34 18.53 16.76
CA ALA A 137 -7.51 19.04 16.05
C ALA A 137 -8.78 19.05 16.92
N PHE A 138 -8.94 18.05 17.80
CA PHE A 138 -10.04 18.00 18.75
C PHE A 138 -9.98 19.16 19.76
N ILE A 139 -8.80 19.44 20.34
CA ILE A 139 -8.59 20.57 21.26
C ILE A 139 -8.84 21.90 20.54
N ASP A 140 -8.26 22.08 19.35
CA ASP A 140 -8.39 23.33 18.57
C ASP A 140 -9.86 23.64 18.27
N THR A 141 -10.63 22.62 17.90
CA THR A 141 -12.07 22.74 17.62
C THR A 141 -12.86 23.00 18.90
N ALA A 142 -12.65 22.21 19.96
CA ALA A 142 -13.43 22.29 21.19
C ALA A 142 -13.17 23.58 22.00
N ALA A 143 -11.95 24.11 21.95
CA ALA A 143 -11.58 25.36 22.61
C ALA A 143 -11.71 26.59 21.71
N GLY A 144 -12.05 26.42 20.42
CA GLY A 144 -12.18 27.51 19.45
C GLY A 144 -10.86 28.22 19.15
N LEU A 145 -9.73 27.49 19.20
CA LEU A 145 -8.39 28.07 19.06
C LEU A 145 -8.09 28.60 17.66
N ALA A 146 -8.81 28.12 16.64
CA ALA A 146 -8.63 28.56 15.27
C ALA A 146 -8.85 30.08 15.05
N GLU A 147 -9.62 30.72 15.93
CA GLU A 147 -9.92 32.16 15.87
C GLU A 147 -9.08 32.99 16.83
N VAL A 148 -8.20 32.35 17.62
CA VAL A 148 -7.41 33.00 18.67
C VAL A 148 -5.96 33.18 18.19
N PRO A 149 -5.42 34.41 18.16
CA PRO A 149 -4.01 34.63 17.85
C PRO A 149 -3.07 33.92 18.82
N GLU A 150 -1.97 33.36 18.31
CA GLU A 150 -0.97 32.61 19.09
C GLU A 150 -0.47 33.36 20.34
N PHE A 151 -0.20 34.66 20.22
CA PHE A 151 0.27 35.46 21.36
C PHE A 151 -0.76 35.52 22.51
N GLU A 152 -2.07 35.45 22.21
CA GLU A 152 -3.10 35.41 23.25
C GLU A 152 -3.02 34.07 24.00
N ILE A 153 -2.92 32.96 23.26
CA ILE A 153 -2.81 31.59 23.81
C ILE A 153 -1.61 31.50 24.77
N GLN A 154 -0.47 32.08 24.38
CA GLN A 154 0.74 32.09 25.21
C GLN A 154 0.56 32.79 26.56
N THR A 155 -0.39 33.73 26.67
CA THR A 155 -0.69 34.42 27.94
C THR A 155 -1.74 33.71 28.79
N TRP A 156 -2.43 32.69 28.26
CA TRP A 156 -3.53 32.05 28.97
C TRP A 156 -3.10 31.37 30.27
N SER A 157 -1.90 30.78 30.30
CA SER A 157 -1.34 30.17 31.51
C SER A 157 -1.12 31.21 32.62
N ILE A 158 -0.67 32.42 32.25
CA ILE A 158 -0.48 33.54 33.19
C ILE A 158 -1.83 34.05 33.69
N GLN A 159 -2.79 34.29 32.78
CA GLN A 159 -4.15 34.70 33.12
C GLN A 159 -4.85 33.69 34.04
N ALA A 160 -4.66 32.38 33.79
CA ALA A 160 -5.18 31.32 34.64
C ALA A 160 -4.57 31.34 36.04
N ALA A 161 -3.25 31.54 36.14
CA ALA A 161 -2.55 31.63 37.43
C ALA A 161 -2.98 32.86 38.24
N GLU A 162 -3.08 34.03 37.60
CA GLU A 162 -3.61 35.25 38.23
C GLU A 162 -5.04 35.06 38.73
N ALA A 163 -5.90 34.45 37.91
CA ALA A 163 -7.28 34.21 38.29
C ALA A 163 -7.40 33.23 39.47
N ALA A 164 -6.62 32.15 39.46
CA ALA A 164 -6.58 31.19 40.56
C ALA A 164 -6.05 31.82 41.87
N ALA A 165 -4.99 32.64 41.79
CA ALA A 165 -4.46 33.36 42.93
C ALA A 165 -5.50 34.33 43.51
N TRP A 166 -6.21 35.08 42.66
CA TRP A 166 -7.27 35.99 43.08
C TRP A 166 -8.50 35.26 43.67
N GLU A 167 -8.84 34.07 43.15
CA GLU A 167 -9.92 33.26 43.72
C GLU A 167 -9.58 32.78 45.13
N ALA A 168 -8.31 32.44 45.40
CA ALA A 168 -7.82 32.06 46.72
C ALA A 168 -7.65 33.25 47.68
N ASP A 169 -7.17 34.39 47.18
CA ASP A 169 -6.98 35.64 47.92
C ASP A 169 -7.41 36.84 47.06
N ARG A 170 -8.50 37.49 47.47
CA ARG A 170 -9.10 38.63 46.73
C ARG A 170 -8.21 39.87 46.68
N THR A 171 -7.13 39.90 47.47
CA THR A 171 -6.12 40.97 47.45
C THR A 171 -4.96 40.68 46.50
N ALA A 172 -4.86 39.47 45.94
CA ALA A 172 -3.81 39.11 45.00
C ALA A 172 -3.81 40.02 43.76
N ALA A 173 -2.59 40.36 43.31
CA ALA A 173 -2.36 41.16 42.13
C ALA A 173 -2.65 40.36 40.86
N THR A 174 -3.27 41.00 39.87
CA THR A 174 -3.64 40.39 38.59
C THR A 174 -3.20 41.29 37.43
N PRO A 175 -1.91 41.66 37.31
CA PRO A 175 -1.46 42.73 36.41
C PRO A 175 -1.80 42.49 34.93
N VAL A 176 -1.76 41.25 34.43
CA VAL A 176 -2.15 40.95 33.04
C VAL A 176 -3.65 41.14 32.87
N LEU A 177 -4.47 40.54 33.74
CA LEU A 177 -5.92 40.70 33.69
C LEU A 177 -6.37 42.15 33.96
N ASP A 178 -5.66 42.89 34.81
CA ASP A 178 -5.92 44.30 35.10
C ASP A 178 -5.64 45.16 33.87
N THR A 179 -4.53 44.91 33.18
CA THR A 179 -4.18 45.60 31.92
C THR A 179 -5.23 45.33 30.84
N ILE A 180 -5.65 44.06 30.69
CA ILE A 180 -6.69 43.67 29.71
C ILE A 180 -8.04 44.30 30.09
N ALA A 181 -8.41 44.30 31.37
CA ALA A 181 -9.66 44.89 31.85
C ALA A 181 -9.69 46.40 31.58
N ALA A 182 -8.61 47.10 31.90
CA ALA A 182 -8.46 48.54 31.67
C ALA A 182 -8.53 48.89 30.17
N ALA A 183 -7.79 48.17 29.32
CA ALA A 183 -7.80 48.39 27.86
C ALA A 183 -9.18 48.14 27.23
N ARG A 184 -9.95 47.20 27.78
CA ARG A 184 -11.30 46.85 27.29
C ARG A 184 -12.43 47.66 27.93
N GLY A 185 -12.14 48.46 28.95
CA GLY A 185 -13.16 49.16 29.73
C GLY A 185 -14.16 48.22 30.44
N ILE A 186 -13.73 47.02 30.85
CA ILE A 186 -14.59 46.05 31.55
C ILE A 186 -14.21 45.93 33.02
N GLY A 187 -15.16 45.49 33.85
CA GLY A 187 -14.91 45.27 35.26
C GLY A 187 -13.87 44.16 35.51
N ARG A 188 -12.83 44.49 36.30
CA ARG A 188 -11.75 43.60 36.72
C ARG A 188 -12.25 42.24 37.19
N GLU A 189 -13.11 42.21 38.21
CA GLU A 189 -13.61 40.95 38.78
C GLU A 189 -14.41 40.10 37.79
N ALA A 190 -15.15 40.75 36.89
CA ALA A 190 -15.92 40.06 35.87
C ALA A 190 -15.00 39.37 34.85
N LEU A 191 -13.87 40.01 34.50
CA LEU A 191 -12.86 39.40 33.66
C LEU A 191 -12.17 38.24 34.37
N ILE A 192 -11.76 38.41 35.63
CA ILE A 192 -11.08 37.36 36.42
C ILE A 192 -11.96 36.11 36.51
N LYS A 193 -13.24 36.24 36.86
CA LYS A 193 -14.18 35.09 36.92
C LYS A 193 -14.35 34.40 35.57
N LYS A 194 -14.38 35.17 34.46
CA LYS A 194 -14.43 34.60 33.11
C LYS A 194 -13.15 33.86 32.75
N ALA A 195 -11.99 34.42 33.09
CA ALA A 195 -10.69 33.79 32.87
C ALA A 195 -10.57 32.48 33.66
N ALA A 196 -10.94 32.48 34.94
CA ALA A 196 -10.96 31.27 35.77
C ALA A 196 -11.87 30.17 35.20
N LYS A 197 -13.11 30.52 34.81
CA LYS A 197 -14.05 29.56 34.20
C LYS A 197 -13.49 28.94 32.92
N LYS A 198 -12.95 29.77 32.02
CA LYS A 198 -12.34 29.30 30.76
C LYS A 198 -11.11 28.45 31.01
N ALA A 199 -10.24 28.86 31.94
CA ALA A 199 -9.05 28.11 32.32
C ALA A 199 -9.43 26.71 32.84
N LYS A 200 -10.40 26.61 33.75
CA LYS A 200 -10.89 25.32 34.26
C LYS A 200 -11.43 24.42 33.15
N ALA A 201 -12.24 24.96 32.23
CA ALA A 201 -12.77 24.20 31.10
C ALA A 201 -11.65 23.69 30.18
N TYR A 202 -10.68 24.55 29.85
CA TYR A 202 -9.54 24.20 29.00
C TYR A 202 -8.63 23.16 29.66
N THR A 203 -8.34 23.30 30.96
CA THR A 203 -7.58 22.31 31.73
C THR A 203 -8.26 20.94 31.72
N LEU A 204 -9.58 20.87 31.94
CA LEU A 204 -10.32 19.60 31.91
C LEU A 204 -10.33 18.95 30.52
N LEU A 205 -10.54 19.76 29.47
CA LEU A 205 -10.50 19.32 28.09
C LEU A 205 -9.14 18.72 27.73
N THR A 206 -8.07 19.47 27.98
CA THR A 206 -6.71 19.05 27.64
C THR A 206 -6.25 17.86 28.47
N ALA A 207 -6.57 17.82 29.77
CA ALA A 207 -6.24 16.67 30.63
C ALA A 207 -6.94 15.39 30.17
N ARG A 208 -8.25 15.47 29.87
CA ARG A 208 -9.00 14.32 29.34
C ARG A 208 -8.45 13.85 28.01
N THR A 209 -8.24 14.77 27.07
CA THR A 209 -7.71 14.45 25.73
C THR A 209 -6.31 13.81 25.83
N ALA A 210 -5.46 14.32 26.72
CA ALA A 210 -4.14 13.75 26.97
C ALA A 210 -4.23 12.31 27.50
N GLY A 211 -5.11 12.05 28.47
CA GLY A 211 -5.34 10.71 29.00
C GLY A 211 -5.92 9.74 27.96
N GLU A 212 -6.91 10.18 27.18
CA GLU A 212 -7.46 9.40 26.07
C GLU A 212 -6.41 9.08 25.02
N ARG A 213 -5.55 10.04 24.66
CA ARG A 213 -4.45 9.82 23.72
C ARG A 213 -3.48 8.77 24.26
N GLN A 214 -3.03 8.89 25.51
CA GLN A 214 -2.12 7.90 26.11
C GLN A 214 -2.73 6.50 26.13
N ARG A 215 -4.03 6.37 26.43
CA ARG A 215 -4.77 5.10 26.35
C ARG A 215 -4.77 4.55 24.91
N ILE A 216 -5.06 5.38 23.92
CA ILE A 216 -5.06 5.00 22.50
C ILE A 216 -3.64 4.58 22.05
N GLU A 217 -2.59 5.31 22.45
CA GLU A 217 -1.21 4.96 22.13
C GLU A 217 -0.80 3.61 22.72
N ALA A 218 -1.23 3.32 23.95
CA ALA A 218 -1.00 2.03 24.57
C ALA A 218 -1.70 0.91 23.79
N GLN A 219 -2.93 1.13 23.31
CA GLN A 219 -3.66 0.16 22.47
C GLN A 219 -2.98 -0.06 21.12
N ILE A 220 -2.51 1.01 20.46
CA ILE A 220 -1.77 0.91 19.19
C ILE A 220 -0.49 0.08 19.37
N ARG A 221 0.29 0.37 20.41
CA ARG A 221 1.55 -0.34 20.69
C ARG A 221 1.32 -1.81 21.09
N ALA A 222 0.18 -2.12 21.69
CA ALA A 222 -0.17 -3.48 22.09
C ALA A 222 -0.78 -4.33 20.97
N ALA A 223 -1.12 -3.74 19.81
CA ALA A 223 -1.81 -4.46 18.74
C ALA A 223 -0.91 -5.45 18.01
N GLU A 224 -1.08 -6.75 18.25
CA GLU A 224 -0.19 -7.83 17.76
C GLU A 224 -0.26 -8.09 16.24
N ASP A 225 -1.30 -7.62 15.57
CA ASP A 225 -1.49 -7.77 14.14
C ASP A 225 -2.24 -6.58 13.52
N MET A 226 -2.38 -6.59 12.19
CA MET A 226 -3.07 -5.54 11.44
C MET A 226 -4.56 -5.43 11.78
N ALA A 227 -5.22 -6.53 12.16
CA ALA A 227 -6.64 -6.51 12.50
C ALA A 227 -6.87 -5.87 13.89
N ALA A 228 -6.05 -6.25 14.87
CA ALA A 228 -6.03 -5.65 16.20
C ALA A 228 -5.70 -4.15 16.11
N LEU A 229 -4.72 -3.78 15.27
CA LEU A 229 -4.38 -2.38 15.04
C LEU A 229 -5.53 -1.62 14.39
N ALA A 230 -6.19 -2.23 13.40
CA ALA A 230 -7.33 -1.65 12.72
C ALA A 230 -8.51 -1.39 13.68
N ALA A 231 -8.71 -2.25 14.67
CA ALA A 231 -9.77 -2.14 15.67
C ALA A 231 -9.54 -1.03 16.71
N VAL A 232 -8.35 -0.42 16.79
CA VAL A 232 -8.11 0.68 17.72
C VAL A 232 -8.82 1.96 17.25
N GLU A 233 -9.85 2.37 17.98
CA GLU A 233 -10.59 3.60 17.72
C GLU A 233 -9.84 4.84 18.22
N ILE A 234 -9.51 5.73 17.28
CA ILE A 234 -8.97 7.06 17.58
C ILE A 234 -10.14 8.03 17.76
N ARG A 235 -10.58 8.21 19.01
CA ARG A 235 -11.70 9.10 19.36
C ARG A 235 -11.42 9.84 20.66
N TYR A 236 -11.78 11.12 20.67
CA TYR A 236 -11.69 12.01 21.83
C TYR A 236 -13.07 12.52 22.22
N THR A 237 -13.26 12.78 23.51
CA THR A 237 -14.57 13.19 24.04
C THR A 237 -14.46 14.42 24.92
N LEU A 238 -15.52 15.23 24.92
CA LEU A 238 -15.60 16.39 25.81
C LEU A 238 -15.65 15.92 27.28
N PRO A 239 -15.03 16.67 28.21
CA PRO A 239 -15.20 16.40 29.63
C PRO A 239 -16.66 16.61 30.02
N GLU A 240 -17.11 15.88 31.05
CA GLU A 240 -18.42 16.12 31.66
C GLU A 240 -18.49 17.57 32.16
N ALA A 241 -19.67 18.19 32.03
CA ALA A 241 -19.88 19.56 32.47
C ALA A 241 -19.70 19.65 33.99
N VAL A 242 -18.86 20.58 34.44
CA VAL A 242 -18.66 20.94 35.86
C VAL A 242 -19.36 22.25 36.17
#